data_AF-A0A6M1SFY3-F1
#
_entry.id   AF-A0A6M1SFY3-F1
#
_cell.length_a   1.000
_cell.length_b   1.000
_cell.length_c   1.000
_cell.angle_alpha   90.00
_cell.angle_beta   90.00
_cell.angle_gamma   90.00
#
_symmetry.space_group_name_H-M   'P 1'
#
loop_
_entity.id
_entity.type
_entity.pdbx_description
1 polymer ?
#
loop_
_entity_poly.entity_id
_entity_poly.type
_entity_poly.pdbx_seq_one_letter_code
_entity_poly.pdbx_strand_id
1 'polypeptide(L)'
;SKIAFTGETSTGRLIMQYASANLIPVTLELGGKSPNIFFKDVAAEDDEFLDKAIEGFVMFAFNQGEVCTCPSRALIHESIFDRFMERALKRVEAIVQGDPLDPATMIGAQASSEQLQKILSYIDIGRGEGAQVLTGGVRNELPGDLAGGFYVKPTVFKGNNKMRIFQEEIFGPVVSVTTFKDDDEAL
;
A
#
# COMPACT_ATOMS: atom_id res chain seq x y z
N SER A 1 32.76 -14.39 7.02
CA SER A 1 31.99 -13.12 6.93
C SER A 1 30.63 -13.43 6.30
N LYS A 2 29.60 -12.64 6.58
CA LYS A 2 28.21 -12.80 6.10
C LYS A 2 27.73 -11.46 5.54
N ILE A 3 26.84 -11.50 4.55
CA ILE A 3 26.13 -10.31 4.05
C ILE A 3 24.70 -10.32 4.59
N ALA A 4 24.25 -9.20 5.14
CA ALA A 4 22.85 -8.96 5.51
C ALA A 4 22.35 -7.73 4.74
N PHE A 5 21.24 -7.86 4.02
CA PHE A 5 20.69 -6.81 3.18
C PHE A 5 19.16 -6.72 3.34
N THR A 6 18.65 -5.49 3.41
CA THR A 6 17.23 -5.17 3.39
C THR A 6 16.99 -4.12 2.31
N GLY A 7 16.08 -4.39 1.38
CA GLY A 7 15.80 -3.48 0.27
C GLY A 7 15.05 -4.14 -0.88
N GLU A 8 15.18 -3.58 -2.09
CA GLU A 8 14.42 -4.07 -3.24
C GLU A 8 14.89 -5.45 -3.71
N THR A 9 13.93 -6.27 -4.18
CA THR A 9 14.15 -7.62 -4.71
C THR A 9 15.18 -7.68 -5.83
N SER A 10 15.19 -6.72 -6.75
CA SER A 10 16.15 -6.69 -7.86
C SER A 10 17.61 -6.56 -7.37
N THR A 11 17.84 -5.67 -6.41
CA THR A 11 19.15 -5.46 -5.76
C THR A 11 19.55 -6.67 -4.93
N GLY A 12 18.62 -7.25 -4.17
CA GLY A 12 18.87 -8.48 -3.41
C GLY A 12 19.33 -9.65 -4.27
N ARG A 13 18.74 -9.81 -5.47
CA ARG A 13 19.17 -10.81 -6.46
C ARG A 13 20.61 -10.58 -6.93
N LEU A 14 20.99 -9.34 -7.23
CA LEU A 14 22.36 -9.00 -7.61
C LEU A 14 23.36 -9.31 -6.49
N ILE A 15 23.01 -8.95 -5.24
CA ILE A 15 23.84 -9.26 -4.07
C ILE A 15 24.07 -10.77 -3.93
N MET A 16 23.01 -11.58 -4.07
CA MET A 16 23.11 -13.03 -4.01
C MET A 16 24.02 -13.58 -5.13
N GLN A 17 23.89 -13.05 -6.35
CA GLN A 17 24.75 -13.45 -7.47
C GLN A 17 26.22 -13.17 -7.17
N TYR A 18 26.56 -11.98 -6.70
CA TYR A 18 27.94 -11.63 -6.35
C TYR A 18 28.49 -12.42 -5.16
N ALA A 19 27.65 -12.68 -4.15
CA ALA A 19 28.04 -13.46 -2.97
C ALA A 19 28.42 -14.90 -3.34
N SER A 20 27.75 -15.47 -4.36
CA SER A 20 27.98 -16.84 -4.80
C SER A 20 29.41 -17.08 -5.31
N ALA A 21 30.06 -16.07 -5.91
CA ALA A 21 31.43 -16.16 -6.41
C ALA A 21 32.46 -16.49 -5.32
N ASN A 22 32.17 -16.16 -4.06
CA ASN A 22 33.03 -16.42 -2.91
C ASN A 22 32.35 -17.29 -1.83
N LEU A 23 31.22 -17.92 -2.16
CA LEU A 23 30.41 -18.72 -1.22
C LEU A 23 30.08 -17.97 0.09
N ILE A 24 29.84 -16.67 0.01
CA ILE A 24 29.52 -15.84 1.18
C ILE A 24 28.05 -16.07 1.56
N PRO A 25 27.74 -16.45 2.80
CA PRO A 25 26.35 -16.57 3.26
C PRO A 25 25.62 -15.22 3.19
N VAL A 26 24.34 -15.25 2.77
CA VAL A 26 23.48 -14.07 2.66
C VAL A 26 22.21 -14.20 3.50
N THR A 27 21.73 -13.09 4.06
CA THR A 27 20.36 -12.90 4.53
C THR A 27 19.77 -11.72 3.78
N LEU A 28 18.62 -11.93 3.13
CA LEU A 28 17.95 -10.95 2.29
C LEU A 28 16.52 -10.77 2.79
N GLU A 29 16.18 -9.58 3.26
CA GLU A 29 14.81 -9.18 3.57
C GLU A 29 14.34 -8.25 2.44
N LEU A 30 13.42 -8.74 1.61
CA LEU A 30 13.04 -8.08 0.37
C LEU A 30 11.59 -7.63 0.42
N GLY A 31 11.21 -6.77 -0.52
CA GLY A 31 9.87 -6.23 -0.63
C GLY A 31 8.77 -7.27 -0.77
N GLY A 32 7.52 -6.83 -0.62
CA GLY A 32 6.35 -7.70 -0.57
C GLY A 32 5.08 -7.08 -1.12
N LYS A 33 4.08 -7.93 -1.35
CA LYS A 33 2.71 -7.54 -1.70
C LYS A 33 1.75 -8.12 -0.68
N SER A 34 1.86 -7.61 0.55
CA SER A 34 1.23 -8.20 1.73
C SER A 34 -0.31 -8.14 1.63
N PRO A 35 -0.99 -9.30 1.69
CA PRO A 35 -2.45 -9.33 1.71
C PRO A 35 -2.99 -8.92 3.08
N ASN A 36 -4.14 -8.26 3.07
CA ASN A 36 -4.97 -7.99 4.24
C ASN A 36 -6.38 -8.49 3.94
N ILE A 37 -6.88 -9.45 4.71
CA ILE A 37 -8.08 -10.23 4.39
C ILE A 37 -9.16 -9.99 5.43
N PHE A 38 -10.32 -9.50 5.00
CA PHE A 38 -11.44 -9.12 5.84
C PHE A 38 -12.62 -10.05 5.60
N PHE A 39 -12.80 -11.02 6.50
CA PHE A 39 -13.95 -11.92 6.50
C PHE A 39 -15.22 -11.22 6.99
N LYS A 40 -16.39 -11.75 6.63
CA LYS A 40 -17.69 -11.15 6.97
C LYS A 40 -17.90 -10.90 8.47
N ASP A 41 -17.26 -11.71 9.32
CA ASP A 41 -17.41 -11.66 10.77
C ASP A 41 -16.84 -10.37 11.39
N VAL A 42 -15.87 -9.72 10.72
CA VAL A 42 -15.32 -8.43 11.19
C VAL A 42 -16.33 -7.28 11.12
N ALA A 43 -17.45 -7.50 10.44
CA ALA A 43 -18.55 -6.56 10.37
C ALA A 43 -19.86 -7.21 10.83
N ALA A 44 -19.82 -8.34 11.57
CA ALA A 44 -21.02 -8.98 12.08
C ALA A 44 -21.89 -7.99 12.88
N GLU A 45 -21.23 -7.16 13.69
CA GLU A 45 -21.82 -6.07 14.47
C GLU A 45 -21.19 -4.72 14.08
N ASP A 46 -21.89 -3.63 14.40
CA ASP A 46 -21.37 -2.27 14.28
C ASP A 46 -20.73 -1.84 15.60
N ASP A 47 -19.52 -2.36 15.85
CA ASP A 47 -18.82 -2.25 17.14
C ASP A 47 -17.36 -1.82 16.99
N GLU A 48 -16.63 -1.78 18.11
CA GLU A 48 -15.22 -1.42 18.15
C GLU A 48 -14.34 -2.38 17.33
N PHE A 49 -14.78 -3.64 17.11
CA PHE A 49 -14.03 -4.60 16.31
C PHE A 49 -14.08 -4.22 14.82
N LEU A 50 -15.25 -3.82 14.31
CA LEU A 50 -15.36 -3.25 12.97
C LEU A 50 -14.48 -2.01 12.83
N ASP A 51 -14.49 -1.11 13.81
CA ASP A 51 -13.65 0.10 13.77
C ASP A 51 -12.15 -0.22 13.72
N LYS A 52 -11.70 -1.27 14.40
CA LYS A 52 -10.31 -1.75 14.34
C LYS A 52 -9.98 -2.44 13.02
N ALA A 53 -10.93 -3.17 12.43
CA ALA A 53 -10.76 -3.73 11.09
C ALA A 53 -10.60 -2.63 10.03
N ILE A 54 -11.40 -1.56 10.13
CA ILE A 54 -11.27 -0.38 9.27
C ILE A 54 -9.91 0.32 9.47
N GLU A 55 -9.44 0.45 10.72
CA GLU A 55 -8.09 0.96 11.00
C GLU A 55 -7.02 0.09 10.33
N GLY A 56 -7.13 -1.23 10.44
CA GLY A 56 -6.24 -2.19 9.79
C GLY A 56 -6.23 -2.07 8.27
N PHE A 57 -7.36 -1.74 7.63
CA PHE A 57 -7.40 -1.42 6.21
C PHE A 57 -6.58 -0.17 5.89
N VAL A 58 -6.79 0.92 6.64
CA VAL A 58 -6.16 2.23 6.40
C VAL A 58 -4.65 2.23 6.63
N MET A 59 -4.12 1.24 7.35
CA MET A 59 -2.67 1.10 7.61
C MET A 59 -1.78 1.02 6.36
N PHE A 60 -2.33 0.83 5.15
CA PHE A 60 -1.55 0.95 3.92
C PHE A 60 -0.90 2.33 3.75
N ALA A 61 -1.45 3.37 4.39
CA ALA A 61 -0.92 4.72 4.33
C ALA A 61 0.16 4.99 5.40
N PHE A 62 0.30 4.14 6.42
CA PHE A 62 1.30 4.32 7.48
C PHE A 62 2.71 4.42 6.89
N ASN A 63 3.51 5.36 7.41
CA ASN A 63 4.80 5.75 6.83
C ASN A 63 4.70 5.91 5.31
N GLN A 64 3.70 6.68 4.85
CA GLN A 64 3.38 6.94 3.44
C GLN A 64 3.34 5.69 2.54
N GLY A 65 3.12 4.49 3.10
CA GLY A 65 3.14 3.21 2.39
C GLY A 65 4.54 2.70 2.01
N GLU A 66 5.61 3.38 2.42
CA GLU A 66 7.01 2.96 2.27
C GLU A 66 7.41 2.00 3.41
N VAL A 67 6.73 0.84 3.47
CA VAL A 67 6.94 -0.20 4.49
C VAL A 67 6.96 -1.57 3.82
N CYS A 68 7.96 -2.41 4.09
CA CYS A 68 8.07 -3.74 3.46
C CYS A 68 6.89 -4.67 3.78
N THR A 69 6.25 -4.49 4.94
CA THR A 69 5.06 -5.22 5.37
C THR A 69 3.76 -4.45 5.11
N CYS A 70 3.78 -3.36 4.33
CA CYS A 70 2.60 -2.54 4.04
C CYS A 70 1.44 -3.41 3.53
N PRO A 71 0.22 -3.33 4.12
CA PRO A 71 -0.96 -4.08 3.69
C PRO A 71 -1.55 -3.51 2.39
N SER A 72 -0.78 -3.58 1.31
CA SER A 72 -1.07 -2.91 0.03
C SER A 72 -1.97 -3.72 -0.92
N ARG A 73 -2.47 -4.88 -0.48
CA ARG A 73 -3.47 -5.69 -1.19
C ARG A 73 -4.59 -6.10 -0.23
N ALA A 74 -5.79 -5.59 -0.42
CA ALA A 74 -6.94 -5.89 0.41
C ALA A 74 -7.90 -6.88 -0.29
N LEU A 75 -8.30 -7.93 0.43
CA LEU A 75 -9.34 -8.87 0.05
C LEU A 75 -10.49 -8.72 1.04
N ILE A 76 -11.70 -8.41 0.56
CA ILE A 76 -12.85 -8.16 1.44
C ILE A 76 -13.98 -9.09 1.04
N HIS A 77 -14.59 -9.78 2.00
CA HIS A 77 -15.69 -10.69 1.70
C HIS A 77 -16.84 -9.92 1.03
N GLU A 78 -17.39 -10.45 -0.06
CA GLU A 78 -18.32 -9.72 -0.93
C GLU A 78 -19.54 -9.18 -0.18
N SER A 79 -20.05 -9.94 0.79
CA SER A 79 -21.23 -9.58 1.58
C SER A 79 -21.05 -8.35 2.48
N ILE A 80 -19.82 -7.91 2.72
CA ILE A 80 -19.52 -6.75 3.58
C ILE A 80 -18.86 -5.60 2.82
N PHE A 81 -18.53 -5.79 1.54
CA PHE A 81 -17.70 -4.88 0.76
C PHE A 81 -18.21 -3.44 0.81
N ASP A 82 -19.48 -3.21 0.45
CA ASP A 82 -20.00 -1.85 0.30
C ASP A 82 -19.98 -1.07 1.63
N ARG A 83 -20.50 -1.67 2.72
CA ARG A 83 -20.52 -1.03 4.05
C ARG A 83 -19.12 -0.82 4.63
N PHE A 84 -18.21 -1.77 4.40
CA PHE A 84 -16.84 -1.69 4.89
C PHE A 84 -16.09 -0.58 4.14
N MET A 85 -16.19 -0.56 2.81
CA MET A 85 -15.52 0.42 1.98
C MET A 85 -16.07 1.83 2.19
N GLU A 86 -17.37 2.00 2.46
CA GLU A 86 -17.92 3.32 2.79
C GLU A 86 -17.20 3.95 4.00
N ARG A 87 -16.97 3.18 5.07
CA ARG A 87 -16.25 3.67 6.27
C ARG A 87 -14.76 3.82 6.02
N ALA A 88 -14.16 2.87 5.31
CA ALA A 88 -12.74 2.88 5.00
C ALA A 88 -12.36 4.11 4.16
N LEU A 89 -13.11 4.41 3.11
CA LEU A 89 -12.84 5.57 2.24
C LEU A 89 -12.94 6.89 3.01
N LYS A 90 -13.94 7.04 3.90
CA LYS A 90 -14.04 8.23 4.78
C LYS A 90 -12.80 8.40 5.65
N ARG A 91 -12.25 7.31 6.21
CA ARG A 91 -11.01 7.39 7.00
C ARG A 91 -9.77 7.66 6.17
N VAL A 92 -9.68 7.10 4.95
CA VAL A 92 -8.58 7.39 4.02
C VAL A 92 -8.58 8.87 3.62
N GLU A 93 -9.75 9.44 3.34
CA GLU A 93 -9.90 10.85 2.96
C GLU A 93 -9.63 11.83 4.10
N ALA A 94 -9.77 11.36 5.35
CA ALA A 94 -9.46 12.14 6.54
C ALA A 94 -7.94 12.19 6.86
N ILE A 95 -7.10 11.47 6.11
CA ILE A 95 -5.64 11.46 6.35
C ILE A 95 -5.05 12.84 6.04
N VAL A 96 -4.36 13.41 7.03
CA VAL A 96 -3.68 14.70 6.91
C VAL A 96 -2.24 14.50 6.42
N GLN A 97 -1.94 15.08 5.26
CA GLN A 97 -0.59 15.19 4.71
C GLN A 97 0.03 16.56 5.00
N GLY A 98 1.29 16.59 5.43
CA GLY A 98 1.92 17.86 5.80
C GLY A 98 3.39 17.76 6.16
N ASP A 99 3.84 18.77 6.91
CA ASP A 99 5.18 18.84 7.50
C ASP A 99 5.32 17.76 8.58
N PRO A 100 6.34 16.87 8.53
CA PRO A 100 6.55 15.86 9.56
C PRO A 100 6.83 16.42 10.97
N LEU A 101 7.12 17.73 11.11
CA LEU A 101 7.29 18.40 12.39
C LEU A 101 5.97 18.93 12.98
N ASP A 102 4.89 18.97 12.19
CA ASP A 102 3.56 19.35 12.68
C ASP A 102 2.88 18.12 13.34
N PRO A 103 2.48 18.20 14.62
CA PRO A 103 1.82 17.09 15.30
C PRO A 103 0.44 16.71 14.72
N ALA A 104 -0.16 17.56 13.89
CA ALA A 104 -1.40 17.24 13.16
C ALA A 104 -1.16 16.40 11.89
N THR A 105 0.08 16.34 11.40
CA THR A 105 0.43 15.55 10.22
C THR A 105 0.35 14.06 10.54
N MET A 106 -0.42 13.33 9.73
CA MET A 106 -0.52 11.87 9.85
C MET A 106 0.52 11.16 8.98
N ILE A 107 0.81 11.70 7.78
CA ILE A 107 1.81 11.16 6.85
C ILE A 107 2.56 12.27 6.09
N GLY A 108 3.83 12.03 5.76
CA GLY A 108 4.70 13.00 5.08
C GLY A 108 4.79 12.82 3.56
N ALA A 109 5.86 13.39 2.99
CA ALA A 109 6.25 13.20 1.60
C ALA A 109 6.90 11.82 1.38
N GLN A 110 6.90 11.35 0.13
CA GLN A 110 7.69 10.20 -0.32
C GLN A 110 9.19 10.51 -0.21
N ALA A 111 10.01 9.47 -0.04
CA ALA A 111 11.43 9.64 0.22
C ALA A 111 12.23 10.33 -0.90
N SER A 112 11.79 10.20 -2.16
CA SER A 112 12.49 10.79 -3.31
C SER A 112 11.57 11.11 -4.48
N SER A 113 12.13 11.86 -5.43
CA SER A 113 11.45 12.18 -6.68
C SER A 113 11.22 10.93 -7.53
N GLU A 114 12.17 9.99 -7.52
CA GLU A 114 12.13 8.71 -8.22
C GLU A 114 11.01 7.84 -7.67
N GLN A 115 10.85 7.80 -6.34
CA GLN A 115 9.77 7.06 -5.70
C GLN A 115 8.41 7.69 -6.01
N LEU A 116 8.30 9.02 -5.99
CA LEU A 116 7.10 9.74 -6.47
C LEU A 116 6.75 9.35 -7.90
N GLN A 117 7.70 9.43 -8.84
CA GLN A 117 7.45 9.10 -10.25
C GLN A 117 7.08 7.62 -10.42
N LYS A 118 7.72 6.71 -9.69
CA LYS A 118 7.37 5.29 -9.68
C LYS A 118 5.90 5.12 -9.27
N ILE A 119 5.48 5.70 -8.15
CA ILE A 119 4.11 5.60 -7.65
C ILE A 119 3.11 6.15 -8.67
N LEU A 120 3.37 7.34 -9.24
CA LEU A 120 2.50 7.93 -10.26
C LEU A 120 2.39 7.05 -11.51
N SER A 121 3.49 6.42 -11.94
CA SER A 121 3.46 5.49 -13.08
C SER A 121 2.59 4.25 -12.80
N TYR A 122 2.58 3.72 -11.56
CA TYR A 122 1.72 2.61 -11.18
C TYR A 122 0.25 3.00 -11.08
N ILE A 123 -0.04 4.22 -10.66
CA ILE A 123 -1.40 4.77 -10.68
C ILE A 123 -1.91 4.81 -12.13
N ASP A 124 -1.08 5.24 -13.08
CA ASP A 124 -1.45 5.26 -14.50
C ASP A 124 -1.58 3.86 -15.11
N ILE A 125 -0.70 2.92 -14.73
CA ILE A 125 -0.83 1.49 -15.09
C ILE A 125 -2.18 0.94 -14.61
N GLY A 126 -2.52 1.17 -13.34
CA GLY A 126 -3.78 0.71 -12.76
C GLY A 126 -4.99 1.21 -13.54
N ARG A 127 -5.02 2.51 -13.89
CA ARG A 127 -6.06 3.09 -14.75
C ARG A 127 -6.09 2.46 -16.14
N GLY A 128 -4.92 2.30 -16.76
CA GLY A 128 -4.77 1.70 -18.08
C GLY A 128 -5.24 0.25 -18.17
N GLU A 129 -5.12 -0.50 -17.07
CA GLU A 129 -5.61 -1.87 -16.94
C GLU A 129 -7.10 -1.95 -16.54
N GLY A 130 -7.76 -0.80 -16.35
CA GLY A 130 -9.19 -0.72 -16.06
C GLY A 130 -9.54 -0.77 -14.57
N ALA A 131 -8.59 -0.56 -13.66
CA ALA A 131 -8.88 -0.42 -12.23
C ALA A 131 -9.68 0.87 -11.97
N GLN A 132 -10.67 0.77 -11.09
CA GLN A 132 -11.44 1.94 -10.65
C GLN A 132 -10.69 2.63 -9.50
N VAL A 133 -10.42 3.93 -9.64
CA VAL A 133 -9.94 4.75 -8.52
C VAL A 133 -11.14 5.07 -7.62
N LEU A 134 -11.12 4.60 -6.37
CA LEU A 134 -12.16 4.90 -5.38
C LEU A 134 -11.89 6.21 -4.64
N THR A 135 -10.63 6.51 -4.34
CA THR A 135 -10.18 7.79 -3.80
C THR A 135 -8.69 8.02 -4.10
N GLY A 136 -8.22 9.26 -4.01
CA GLY A 136 -6.85 9.64 -4.32
C GLY A 136 -6.49 9.52 -5.81
N GLY A 137 -5.43 8.78 -6.12
CA GLY A 137 -4.97 8.50 -7.48
C GLY A 137 -4.20 9.65 -8.13
N VAL A 138 -3.74 10.63 -7.37
CA VAL A 138 -3.04 11.80 -7.91
C VAL A 138 -1.94 12.25 -6.98
N ARG A 139 -0.99 13.00 -7.53
CA ARG A 139 -0.08 13.81 -6.74
C ARG A 139 -0.90 14.79 -5.87
N ASN A 140 -0.44 15.01 -4.64
CA ASN A 140 -1.01 16.03 -3.77
C ASN A 140 -0.11 17.27 -3.84
N GLU A 141 -0.61 18.35 -4.44
CA GLU A 141 0.13 19.62 -4.48
C GLU A 141 -0.22 20.43 -3.23
N LEU A 142 0.69 20.48 -2.26
CA LEU A 142 0.52 21.25 -1.02
C LEU A 142 0.99 22.70 -1.21
N PRO A 143 0.37 23.68 -0.54
CA PRO A 143 0.74 25.09 -0.66
C PRO A 143 1.96 25.46 0.19
N GLY A 144 2.45 26.69 0.01
CA GLY A 144 3.47 27.29 0.88
C GLY A 144 4.83 26.60 0.78
N ASP A 145 5.49 26.42 1.93
CA ASP A 145 6.83 25.84 2.02
C ASP A 145 6.88 24.36 1.59
N LEU A 146 5.72 23.70 1.48
CA LEU A 146 5.60 22.31 1.02
C LEU A 146 5.36 22.21 -0.49
N ALA A 147 5.25 23.34 -1.19
CA ALA A 147 5.03 23.37 -2.64
C ALA A 147 6.16 22.67 -3.40
N GLY A 148 5.78 21.83 -4.36
CA GLY A 148 6.74 21.01 -5.12
C GLY A 148 7.28 19.79 -4.37
N GLY A 149 6.87 19.56 -3.12
CA GLY A 149 7.21 18.36 -2.37
C GLY A 149 6.67 17.06 -2.98
N PHE A 150 7.14 15.92 -2.47
CA PHE A 150 6.85 14.60 -3.04
C PHE A 150 5.62 13.97 -2.40
N TYR A 151 4.46 14.61 -2.49
CA TYR A 151 3.24 14.09 -1.85
C TYR A 151 2.33 13.36 -2.83
N VAL A 152 1.81 12.21 -2.44
CA VAL A 152 0.81 11.43 -3.19
C VAL A 152 -0.42 11.25 -2.31
N LYS A 153 -1.62 11.56 -2.82
CA LYS A 153 -2.85 11.31 -2.05
C LYS A 153 -2.98 9.82 -1.74
N PRO A 154 -3.29 9.42 -0.50
CA PRO A 154 -3.65 8.03 -0.19
C PRO A 154 -4.68 7.51 -1.19
N THR A 155 -4.34 6.42 -1.86
CA THR A 155 -5.05 5.94 -3.05
C THR A 155 -5.62 4.56 -2.82
N VAL A 156 -6.89 4.39 -3.18
CA VAL A 156 -7.55 3.09 -3.15
C VAL A 156 -8.03 2.75 -4.55
N PHE A 157 -7.60 1.59 -5.07
CA PHE A 157 -8.06 1.05 -6.34
C PHE A 157 -8.96 -0.17 -6.14
N LYS A 158 -10.12 -0.22 -6.80
CA LYS A 158 -10.88 -1.46 -6.97
C LYS A 158 -10.50 -2.11 -8.31
N GLY A 159 -10.15 -3.38 -8.28
CA GLY A 159 -9.72 -4.11 -9.48
C GLY A 159 -9.76 -5.61 -9.28
N ASN A 160 -8.87 -6.35 -9.97
CA ASN A 160 -8.75 -7.79 -9.82
C ASN A 160 -7.28 -8.23 -9.81
N ASN A 161 -7.04 -9.45 -9.31
CA ASN A 161 -5.69 -9.99 -9.10
C ASN A 161 -4.82 -10.08 -10.36
N LYS A 162 -5.35 -10.01 -11.58
CA LYS A 162 -4.52 -10.07 -12.80
C LYS A 162 -3.81 -8.75 -13.11
N MET A 163 -4.23 -7.65 -12.50
CA MET A 163 -3.66 -6.32 -12.72
C MET A 163 -2.29 -6.19 -12.03
N ARG A 164 -1.37 -5.44 -12.63
CA ARG A 164 -0.02 -5.21 -12.09
C ARG A 164 -0.04 -4.58 -10.72
N ILE A 165 -0.99 -3.67 -10.44
CA ILE A 165 -1.15 -3.05 -9.11
C ILE A 165 -1.50 -4.05 -7.99
N PHE A 166 -1.97 -5.26 -8.32
CA PHE A 166 -2.19 -6.37 -7.37
C PHE A 166 -0.98 -7.31 -7.25
N GLN A 167 -0.04 -7.28 -8.19
CA GLN A 167 1.07 -8.24 -8.32
C GLN A 167 2.42 -7.63 -7.94
N GLU A 168 2.61 -6.34 -8.20
CA GLU A 168 3.87 -5.64 -8.05
C GLU A 168 3.87 -4.73 -6.81
N GLU A 169 5.05 -4.58 -6.20
CA GLU A 169 5.24 -3.69 -5.05
C GLU A 169 5.43 -2.24 -5.52
N ILE A 170 4.44 -1.40 -5.19
CA ILE A 170 4.45 0.03 -5.49
C ILE A 170 5.34 0.78 -4.48
N PHE A 171 5.27 0.38 -3.20
CA PHE A 171 6.00 0.98 -2.08
C PHE A 171 5.62 2.46 -1.84
N GLY A 172 4.32 2.74 -1.77
CA GLY A 172 3.75 4.07 -1.57
C GLY A 172 2.32 3.95 -1.05
N PRO A 173 1.60 5.07 -0.85
CA PRO A 173 0.32 5.06 -0.14
C PRO A 173 -0.81 4.66 -1.11
N VAL A 174 -0.73 3.42 -1.62
CA VAL A 174 -1.63 2.84 -2.62
C VAL A 174 -2.02 1.43 -2.20
N VAL A 175 -3.32 1.19 -2.03
CA VAL A 175 -3.88 -0.14 -1.81
C VAL A 175 -4.76 -0.55 -2.98
N SER A 176 -4.64 -1.82 -3.37
CA SER A 176 -5.53 -2.46 -4.34
C SER A 176 -6.51 -3.37 -3.63
N VAL A 177 -7.81 -3.22 -3.88
CA VAL A 177 -8.89 -3.95 -3.22
C VAL A 177 -9.73 -4.76 -4.20
N THR A 178 -10.04 -6.00 -3.84
CA THR A 178 -11.00 -6.86 -4.55
C THR A 178 -11.86 -7.63 -3.55
N THR A 179 -12.92 -8.27 -4.04
CA THR A 179 -13.79 -9.15 -3.25
C THR A 179 -13.36 -10.60 -3.33
N PHE A 180 -13.80 -11.40 -2.36
CA PHE A 180 -13.80 -12.88 -2.39
C PHE A 180 -15.11 -13.41 -1.80
N LYS A 181 -15.46 -14.67 -2.08
CA LYS A 181 -16.72 -15.31 -1.68
C LYS A 181 -16.57 -16.37 -0.60
N ASP A 182 -15.47 -17.11 -0.64
CA ASP A 182 -15.19 -18.22 0.25
C ASP A 182 -13.70 -18.26 0.61
N ASP A 183 -13.38 -19.11 1.59
CA ASP A 183 -12.03 -19.25 2.14
C ASP A 183 -11.03 -19.67 1.05
N ASP A 184 -11.45 -20.51 0.09
CA ASP A 184 -10.60 -20.99 -1.00
C ASP A 184 -10.27 -19.87 -2.00
N GLU A 185 -11.20 -18.97 -2.29
CA GLU A 185 -10.94 -17.78 -3.13
C GLU A 185 -10.03 -16.75 -2.43
N ALA A 186 -10.02 -16.73 -1.09
CA ALA A 186 -9.20 -15.80 -0.32
C ALA A 186 -7.72 -16.21 -0.23
N LEU A 187 -7.42 -17.51 -0.26
CA LEU A 187 -6.09 -18.11 -0.03
C LEU A 187 -5.28 -18.29 -1.32
#